data_AF-A0A554IX65-F1
#
_entry.id   AF-A0A554IX65-F1
#
_cell.length_a   1.000
_cell.length_b   1.000
_cell.length_c   1.000
_cell.angle_alpha   90.00
_cell.angle_beta   90.00
_cell.angle_gamma   90.00
#
_symmetry.space_group_name_H-M   'P 1'
#
loop_
_entity.id
_entity.type
_entity.pdbx_description
1 polymer ?
#
loop_
_entity_poly.entity_id
_entity_poly.type
_entity_poly.pdbx_seq_one_letter_code
_entity_poly.pdbx_strand_id
1 'polypeptide(L)'
;MDCSGCSACLFSWGLRNKRHCILNEQYSPEEYTKKAQELRTGSYAAFSAAQREFAGVRLNCIRKAVHSVQSEECIGDYLQNCKACVACFNALDSQDCRYMYDGVSCKDCGDCNEMGYSELCYDVVEAFPEAYSVLWSFLTANTSDMQYCDHCYNSKHLFGCVGIRKGEYCILNKQYSKEEFEKLIPKIIEKMIVDGEWGEFLPVAMSPFAYNETVAQEAFPLTKGEAEKRGWQWRDAEEKQSQYLGPDYAIPDVITNAPDAIIEKILRCAVTGKPYKIIPQELKFYRDMGLPVPRMCPEERHRERMALRNPRKLWNRECAKCSKAIETTYAPERPEIVYCESCYLSSVY
;
A
#
# COMPACT_ATOMS: atom_id res chain seq x y z
N MET A 1 0.32 -16.32 -2.74
CA MET A 1 0.10 -17.79 -2.77
C MET A 1 -0.62 -18.13 -1.48
N ASP A 2 -1.67 -18.95 -1.50
CA ASP A 2 -2.31 -19.38 -0.25
C ASP A 2 -1.55 -20.58 0.35
N CYS A 3 -0.43 -20.32 1.01
CA CYS A 3 0.33 -21.31 1.75
C CYS A 3 0.48 -20.81 3.18
N SER A 4 -0.13 -21.50 4.14
CA SER A 4 -0.10 -21.11 5.56
C SER A 4 0.72 -22.11 6.38
N GLY A 5 1.56 -21.61 7.30
CA GLY A 5 2.47 -22.43 8.11
C GLY A 5 3.55 -23.19 7.33
N CYS A 6 3.74 -22.87 6.03
CA CYS A 6 4.65 -23.61 5.15
C CYS A 6 6.03 -22.95 5.06
N SER A 7 7.08 -23.75 4.91
CA SER A 7 8.45 -23.27 4.61
C SER A 7 9.08 -24.08 3.48
N ALA A 8 10.13 -23.59 2.83
CA ALA A 8 10.77 -24.27 1.70
C ALA A 8 9.73 -24.78 0.67
N CYS A 9 8.95 -23.84 0.10
CA CYS A 9 7.87 -24.14 -0.84
C CYS A 9 8.02 -23.28 -2.11
N LEU A 10 7.99 -23.93 -3.28
CA LEU A 10 8.11 -23.29 -4.60
C LEU A 10 6.85 -23.55 -5.41
N PHE A 11 6.31 -22.50 -6.03
CA PHE A 11 5.10 -22.51 -6.88
C PHE A 11 3.92 -23.34 -6.32
N SER A 12 3.81 -23.43 -4.99
CA SER A 12 2.81 -24.24 -4.31
C SER A 12 1.60 -23.40 -3.88
N TRP A 13 0.44 -24.03 -3.70
CA TRP A 13 -0.82 -23.37 -3.35
C TRP A 13 -1.70 -24.27 -2.47
N GLY A 14 -2.57 -23.69 -1.66
CA GLY A 14 -3.46 -24.43 -0.76
C GLY A 14 -2.74 -25.18 0.37
N LEU A 15 -1.40 -25.18 0.43
CA LEU A 15 -0.66 -25.97 1.41
C LEU A 15 -0.87 -25.44 2.83
N ARG A 16 -0.87 -26.39 3.78
CA ARG A 16 -0.97 -26.16 5.22
C ARG A 16 0.13 -26.96 5.92
N ASN A 17 1.00 -26.27 6.67
CA ASN A 17 2.06 -26.86 7.49
C ASN A 17 3.02 -27.82 6.75
N LYS A 18 3.25 -27.62 5.45
CA LYS A 18 4.16 -28.42 4.61
C LYS A 18 5.58 -27.83 4.53
N ARG A 19 6.55 -28.68 4.17
CA ARG A 19 7.95 -28.30 3.95
C ARG A 19 8.53 -29.04 2.75
N HIS A 20 9.49 -28.42 2.06
CA HIS A 20 10.19 -29.03 0.91
C HIS A 20 9.21 -29.41 -0.21
N CYS A 21 8.29 -28.50 -0.55
CA CYS A 21 7.28 -28.71 -1.57
C CYS A 21 7.53 -27.92 -2.85
N ILE A 22 7.28 -28.54 -3.99
CA ILE A 22 7.35 -27.89 -5.31
C ILE A 22 6.10 -28.31 -6.07
N LEU A 23 5.31 -27.35 -6.56
CA LEU A 23 4.02 -27.62 -7.22
C LEU A 23 3.10 -28.55 -6.41
N ASN A 24 3.09 -28.40 -5.07
CA ASN A 24 2.42 -29.24 -4.07
C ASN A 24 2.96 -30.67 -3.88
N GLU A 25 3.91 -31.15 -4.68
CA GLU A 25 4.60 -32.43 -4.44
C GLU A 25 5.55 -32.33 -3.25
N GLN A 26 5.77 -33.45 -2.54
CA GLN A 26 6.66 -33.55 -1.38
C GLN A 26 8.02 -34.13 -1.78
N TYR A 27 9.11 -33.42 -1.46
CA TYR A 27 10.50 -33.84 -1.74
C TYR A 27 11.28 -34.10 -0.44
N SER A 28 12.43 -34.77 -0.56
CA SER A 28 13.44 -34.77 0.51
C SER A 28 14.05 -33.35 0.69
N PRO A 29 14.64 -33.02 1.85
CA PRO A 29 15.37 -31.77 2.04
C PRO A 29 16.48 -31.55 1.01
N GLU A 30 17.20 -32.63 0.66
CA GLU A 30 18.32 -32.64 -0.29
C GLU A 30 17.83 -32.44 -1.73
N GLU A 31 16.80 -33.19 -2.14
CA GLU A 31 16.17 -33.07 -3.46
C GLU A 31 15.55 -31.68 -3.67
N TYR A 32 14.82 -31.18 -2.67
CA TYR A 32 14.27 -29.82 -2.70
C TYR A 32 15.39 -28.79 -2.80
N THR A 33 16.47 -28.93 -2.02
CA THR A 33 17.58 -27.97 -2.04
C THR A 33 18.22 -27.90 -3.43
N LYS A 34 18.40 -29.06 -4.08
CA LYS A 34 18.87 -29.13 -5.47
C LYS A 34 17.92 -28.42 -6.44
N LYS A 35 16.63 -28.77 -6.44
CA LYS A 35 15.63 -28.15 -7.33
C LYS A 35 15.44 -26.64 -7.05
N ALA A 36 15.62 -26.20 -5.81
CA ALA A 36 15.58 -24.79 -5.44
C ALA A 36 16.82 -24.00 -5.93
N GLN A 37 17.99 -24.64 -6.00
CA GLN A 37 19.19 -24.06 -6.61
C GLN A 37 19.04 -23.94 -8.13
N GLU A 38 18.40 -24.92 -8.80
CA GLU A 38 18.08 -24.89 -10.24
C GLU A 38 17.20 -23.69 -10.65
N LEU A 39 16.41 -23.13 -9.73
CA LEU A 39 15.65 -21.88 -9.93
C LEU A 39 16.39 -20.60 -9.52
N ARG A 40 17.45 -20.69 -8.70
CA ARG A 40 18.22 -19.54 -8.17
C ARG A 40 19.54 -19.31 -8.92
N THR A 41 19.49 -19.46 -10.24
CA THR A 41 20.63 -19.28 -11.15
C THR A 41 21.08 -17.81 -11.30
N GLY A 42 20.27 -16.84 -10.86
CA GLY A 42 20.52 -15.42 -11.10
C GLY A 42 20.40 -14.99 -12.56
N SER A 43 19.93 -15.87 -13.45
CA SER A 43 19.65 -15.60 -14.87
C SER A 43 18.31 -14.88 -15.04
N TYR A 44 18.29 -13.82 -15.84
CA TYR A 44 17.06 -13.11 -16.20
C TYR A 44 16.17 -13.97 -17.11
N ALA A 45 16.75 -14.72 -18.06
CA ALA A 45 16.01 -15.66 -18.88
C ALA A 45 15.33 -16.76 -18.04
N ALA A 46 16.05 -17.35 -17.08
CA ALA A 46 15.49 -18.37 -16.17
C ALA A 46 14.44 -17.78 -15.23
N PHE A 47 14.70 -16.62 -14.62
CA PHE A 47 13.74 -15.92 -13.77
C PHE A 47 12.45 -15.55 -14.53
N SER A 48 12.58 -15.09 -15.77
CA SER A 48 11.43 -14.80 -16.64
C SER A 48 10.64 -16.07 -17.03
N ALA A 49 11.30 -17.22 -17.16
CA ALA A 49 10.63 -18.51 -17.37
C ALA A 49 9.87 -18.94 -16.11
N ALA A 50 10.52 -18.89 -14.94
CA ALA A 50 9.92 -19.14 -13.64
C ALA A 50 8.72 -18.22 -13.35
N GLN A 51 8.77 -16.94 -13.73
CA GLN A 51 7.63 -16.02 -13.63
C GLN A 51 6.45 -16.45 -14.52
N ARG A 52 6.70 -16.94 -15.74
CA ARG A 52 5.64 -17.45 -16.64
C ARG A 52 5.04 -18.76 -16.14
N GLU A 53 5.87 -19.69 -15.66
CA GLU A 53 5.43 -20.93 -15.01
C GLU A 53 4.54 -20.62 -13.81
N PHE A 54 5.00 -19.75 -12.90
CA PHE A 54 4.23 -19.30 -11.75
C PHE A 54 2.92 -18.58 -12.15
N ALA A 55 2.92 -17.80 -13.23
CA ALA A 55 1.69 -17.20 -13.75
C ALA A 55 0.69 -18.26 -14.25
N GLY A 56 1.16 -19.32 -14.91
CA GLY A 56 0.31 -20.47 -15.28
C GLY A 56 -0.25 -21.21 -14.06
N VAL A 57 0.61 -21.53 -13.09
CA VAL A 57 0.19 -22.15 -11.81
C VAL A 57 -0.86 -21.31 -11.09
N ARG A 58 -0.70 -19.97 -11.07
CA ARG A 58 -1.64 -19.03 -10.46
C ARG A 58 -3.07 -19.13 -11.00
N LEU A 59 -3.28 -19.57 -12.24
CA LEU A 59 -4.62 -19.75 -12.82
C LEU A 59 -5.35 -20.94 -12.17
N ASN A 60 -4.61 -22.04 -11.98
CA ASN A 60 -5.11 -23.28 -11.38
C ASN A 60 -5.24 -23.19 -9.85
N CYS A 61 -4.58 -22.21 -9.22
CA CYS A 61 -4.74 -21.93 -7.79
C CYS A 61 -6.19 -21.49 -7.48
N ILE A 62 -6.93 -22.37 -6.79
CA ILE A 62 -8.21 -22.05 -6.15
C ILE A 62 -8.04 -20.80 -5.27
N ARG A 63 -9.00 -19.88 -5.38
CA ARG A 63 -9.11 -18.64 -4.62
C ARG A 63 -10.28 -18.70 -3.66
N LYS A 64 -10.06 -18.17 -2.46
CA LYS A 64 -11.15 -17.81 -1.56
C LYS A 64 -11.88 -16.63 -2.19
N ALA A 65 -13.21 -16.62 -2.11
CA ALA A 65 -14.07 -15.67 -2.81
C ALA A 65 -13.74 -14.19 -2.53
N VAL A 66 -14.48 -13.56 -1.65
CA VAL A 66 -13.89 -12.76 -0.60
C VAL A 66 -12.91 -13.64 0.14
N HIS A 67 -11.76 -13.13 0.55
CA HIS A 67 -11.15 -13.82 1.68
C HIS A 67 -12.14 -13.55 2.86
N SER A 68 -12.76 -14.53 3.50
CA SER A 68 -13.66 -14.29 4.65
C SER A 68 -14.92 -13.40 4.39
N VAL A 69 -15.06 -12.18 4.96
CA VAL A 69 -16.20 -11.20 4.90
C VAL A 69 -17.39 -11.44 5.87
N GLN A 70 -18.38 -10.53 5.85
CA GLN A 70 -19.10 -9.84 6.93
C GLN A 70 -20.07 -10.65 7.82
N SER A 71 -19.63 -11.80 8.34
CA SER A 71 -20.09 -12.25 9.67
C SER A 71 -19.73 -11.20 10.74
N GLU A 72 -20.33 -11.29 11.92
CA GLU A 72 -19.77 -10.67 13.13
C GLU A 72 -18.55 -11.53 13.52
N GLU A 73 -17.36 -10.94 13.72
CA GLU A 73 -16.04 -11.48 13.30
C GLU A 73 -15.89 -11.75 11.79
N CYS A 74 -14.90 -11.17 11.12
CA CYS A 74 -14.79 -11.15 9.65
C CYS A 74 -13.40 -10.61 9.18
N ILE A 75 -13.03 -11.03 7.97
CA ILE A 75 -11.79 -10.67 7.21
C ILE A 75 -12.27 -10.41 5.72
N GLY A 76 -11.68 -10.38 4.51
CA GLY A 76 -10.43 -10.63 3.75
C GLY A 76 -10.68 -10.29 2.21
N ASP A 77 -9.78 -9.82 1.34
CA ASP A 77 -8.37 -9.46 1.40
C ASP A 77 -8.08 -7.99 1.02
N TYR A 78 -8.72 -6.94 1.52
CA TYR A 78 -10.10 -6.75 2.01
C TYR A 78 -10.58 -7.52 3.23
N LEU A 79 -9.76 -7.66 4.28
CA LEU A 79 -10.28 -7.81 5.68
C LEU A 79 -11.62 -6.99 5.89
N GLN A 80 -12.55 -7.20 6.84
CA GLN A 80 -13.79 -6.36 6.78
C GLN A 80 -14.57 -6.19 8.07
N ASN A 81 -15.22 -5.04 8.20
CA ASN A 81 -16.66 -4.77 8.32
C ASN A 81 -17.61 -5.66 9.22
N CYS A 82 -17.19 -6.76 9.88
CA CYS A 82 -17.91 -7.42 11.01
C CYS A 82 -18.50 -6.46 12.06
N LYS A 83 -19.45 -6.81 12.94
CA LYS A 83 -19.40 -6.10 14.26
C LYS A 83 -18.14 -6.57 15.02
N ALA A 84 -17.35 -5.63 15.53
CA ALA A 84 -15.89 -5.75 15.66
C ALA A 84 -15.16 -5.98 14.30
N CYS A 85 -15.44 -5.13 13.29
CA CYS A 85 -15.11 -5.17 11.84
C CYS A 85 -13.63 -5.45 11.38
N VAL A 86 -12.75 -6.10 12.16
CA VAL A 86 -11.28 -5.97 12.02
C VAL A 86 -10.77 -5.98 10.58
N ALA A 87 -10.31 -4.80 10.16
CA ALA A 87 -9.51 -4.55 8.97
C ALA A 87 -10.23 -4.59 7.59
N CYS A 88 -9.45 -4.41 6.49
CA CYS A 88 -9.57 -4.48 5.01
C CYS A 88 -8.13 -4.53 4.43
N PHE A 89 -7.80 -4.22 3.17
CA PHE A 89 -6.37 -3.96 2.76
C PHE A 89 -6.15 -2.68 1.89
N ASN A 90 -6.75 -1.51 2.15
CA ASN A 90 -7.75 -1.09 3.13
C ASN A 90 -7.47 -1.59 4.59
N ALA A 91 -8.48 -1.63 5.46
CA ALA A 91 -8.51 -1.70 6.94
C ALA A 91 -9.92 -1.52 7.52
N LEU A 92 -10.96 -1.82 6.74
CA LEU A 92 -12.27 -1.19 6.70
C LEU A 92 -13.01 -1.42 7.99
N ASP A 93 -12.75 -0.48 8.86
CA ASP A 93 -13.71 0.00 9.79
C ASP A 93 -14.10 -1.02 10.87
N SER A 94 -13.17 -1.72 11.62
CA SER A 94 -13.25 -2.54 12.92
C SER A 94 -14.42 -2.50 14.00
N GLN A 95 -15.63 -1.94 13.80
CA GLN A 95 -16.72 -1.66 14.77
C GLN A 95 -16.47 -2.01 16.27
N ASP A 96 -15.75 -1.25 17.10
CA ASP A 96 -14.46 -0.52 17.03
C ASP A 96 -13.83 -0.09 15.67
N CYS A 97 -14.48 0.65 14.76
CA CYS A 97 -14.09 0.75 13.34
C CYS A 97 -12.63 0.97 12.81
N ARG A 98 -11.59 0.14 13.13
CA ARG A 98 -10.08 0.08 12.89
C ARG A 98 -9.64 -0.69 11.58
N TYR A 99 -8.54 -0.58 10.80
CA TYR A 99 -7.08 -0.27 10.89
C TYR A 99 -6.36 -0.13 9.47
N MET A 100 -6.68 0.74 8.48
CA MET A 100 -6.33 0.52 7.00
C MET A 100 -4.85 0.32 6.45
N TYR A 101 -4.59 0.45 5.13
CA TYR A 101 -3.23 0.33 4.54
C TYR A 101 -2.51 1.58 3.95
N ASP A 102 -3.05 2.65 3.32
CA ASP A 102 -4.40 3.11 2.97
C ASP A 102 -5.44 3.05 4.09
N GLY A 103 -4.92 3.32 5.28
CA GLY A 103 -5.16 3.28 6.73
C GLY A 103 -6.32 3.89 7.53
N VAL A 104 -7.44 4.31 6.93
CA VAL A 104 -8.65 4.77 7.61
C VAL A 104 -9.00 4.04 8.91
N SER A 105 -9.29 4.89 9.90
CA SER A 105 -10.32 4.83 10.95
C SER A 105 -10.35 3.65 11.91
N CYS A 106 -10.77 3.91 13.17
CA CYS A 106 -11.25 3.11 14.37
C CYS A 106 -12.79 3.14 14.87
N LYS A 107 -13.89 3.64 14.20
CA LYS A 107 -15.29 3.89 14.80
C LYS A 107 -15.67 3.27 16.13
N ASP A 108 -15.50 4.00 17.23
CA ASP A 108 -14.53 5.06 17.58
C ASP A 108 -13.53 5.63 16.49
N CYS A 109 -13.91 6.44 15.45
CA CYS A 109 -13.18 7.16 14.34
C CYS A 109 -13.81 8.02 13.21
N GLY A 110 -13.00 8.91 12.62
CA GLY A 110 -12.97 9.25 11.19
C GLY A 110 -11.60 9.80 10.79
N ASP A 111 -10.66 8.96 10.33
CA ASP A 111 -9.23 9.31 10.37
C ASP A 111 -8.36 8.75 9.23
N CYS A 112 -7.83 9.61 8.34
CA CYS A 112 -7.50 9.25 6.94
C CYS A 112 -6.13 9.76 6.32
N ASN A 113 -4.92 9.28 6.68
CA ASN A 113 -3.75 9.30 5.73
C ASN A 113 -4.05 8.78 4.31
N GLU A 114 -4.72 7.68 4.10
CA GLU A 114 -5.43 6.83 5.05
C GLU A 114 -4.36 6.06 5.87
N MET A 115 -4.37 6.10 7.23
CA MET A 115 -3.49 5.45 8.29
C MET A 115 -3.32 6.31 9.52
N GLY A 116 -2.93 5.65 10.62
CA GLY A 116 -3.11 6.02 12.01
C GLY A 116 -4.53 5.74 12.54
N TYR A 117 -4.74 6.16 13.77
CA TYR A 117 -5.86 7.00 14.23
C TYR A 117 -7.29 6.41 14.40
N SER A 118 -8.03 7.07 15.30
CA SER A 118 -9.09 6.57 16.20
C SER A 118 -9.99 7.70 16.78
N GLU A 119 -11.34 7.67 16.72
CA GLU A 119 -12.36 8.64 17.26
C GLU A 119 -12.51 8.51 18.75
N LEU A 120 -12.68 9.60 19.51
CA LEU A 120 -13.58 10.73 19.20
C LEU A 120 -13.06 11.92 18.31
N CYS A 121 -12.04 11.68 17.49
CA CYS A 121 -11.42 12.34 16.32
C CYS A 121 -12.19 12.63 14.98
N TYR A 122 -11.40 13.22 14.05
CA TYR A 122 -11.57 13.75 12.70
C TYR A 122 -10.19 14.25 12.15
N ASP A 123 -9.96 14.72 10.91
CA ASP A 123 -9.97 13.97 9.65
C ASP A 123 -8.58 14.11 8.93
N VAL A 124 -8.22 13.14 8.05
CA VAL A 124 -7.33 13.20 6.83
C VAL A 124 -5.79 13.57 6.88
N VAL A 125 -4.87 12.92 6.09
CA VAL A 125 -3.82 13.63 5.26
C VAL A 125 -2.26 13.69 5.50
N GLU A 126 -1.53 13.13 6.48
CA GLU A 126 -1.32 11.72 6.74
C GLU A 126 -0.74 11.29 8.13
N ALA A 127 -1.59 10.77 9.03
CA ALA A 127 -1.17 10.23 10.33
C ALA A 127 -0.38 8.91 10.31
N PHE A 128 0.51 8.75 11.29
CA PHE A 128 1.20 7.49 11.61
C PHE A 128 1.05 7.09 13.10
N PRO A 129 0.71 5.82 13.41
CA PRO A 129 0.26 5.31 14.73
C PRO A 129 -0.72 6.07 15.66
N GLU A 130 -0.93 7.37 15.44
CA GLU A 130 -1.69 8.39 16.18
C GLU A 130 -3.15 8.04 16.58
N ALA A 131 -3.84 8.87 17.38
CA ALA A 131 -5.18 8.57 17.92
C ALA A 131 -5.91 9.70 18.71
N TYR A 132 -7.25 9.69 18.66
CA TYR A 132 -8.22 9.85 19.78
C TYR A 132 -7.99 10.98 20.81
N SER A 133 -8.58 12.18 20.69
CA SER A 133 -9.36 12.76 19.59
C SER A 133 -8.54 13.86 18.90
N VAL A 134 -8.39 13.76 17.59
CA VAL A 134 -7.71 14.69 16.66
C VAL A 134 -8.78 15.34 15.78
N LEU A 135 -8.79 16.63 15.36
CA LEU A 135 -9.88 17.22 14.51
C LEU A 135 -9.51 18.68 14.01
N TRP A 136 -8.90 19.08 12.88
CA TRP A 136 -8.31 18.53 11.64
C TRP A 136 -6.78 18.86 11.57
N SER A 137 -6.06 18.71 10.43
CA SER A 137 -4.66 18.25 10.52
C SER A 137 -3.71 18.21 9.29
N PHE A 138 -2.42 17.79 9.49
CA PHE A 138 -1.59 17.17 8.42
C PHE A 138 -2.32 15.95 7.89
N LEU A 139 -2.49 14.83 8.62
CA LEU A 139 -2.29 14.53 10.06
C LEU A 139 -0.90 13.93 10.46
N THR A 140 -0.57 13.71 11.75
CA THR A 140 0.03 14.68 12.70
C THR A 140 1.24 14.20 13.56
N ALA A 141 1.03 13.41 14.62
CA ALA A 141 1.56 13.50 15.98
C ALA A 141 2.11 12.16 16.55
N ASN A 142 2.02 11.94 17.87
CA ASN A 142 1.55 10.63 18.40
C ASN A 142 0.39 10.75 19.44
N THR A 143 -0.10 11.98 19.69
CA THR A 143 -1.55 12.35 19.82
C THR A 143 -2.22 12.32 21.20
N SER A 144 -3.56 12.12 21.18
CA SER A 144 -4.64 12.51 22.07
C SER A 144 -4.83 14.01 22.35
N ASP A 145 -6.06 14.47 22.13
CA ASP A 145 -6.54 15.86 22.23
C ASP A 145 -5.80 16.84 21.29
N MET A 146 -6.38 17.15 20.13
CA MET A 146 -5.84 18.12 19.18
C MET A 146 -6.91 18.61 18.22
N GLN A 147 -6.89 19.90 17.86
CA GLN A 147 -7.74 20.43 16.79
C GLN A 147 -7.02 21.51 15.95
N TYR A 148 -7.22 21.49 14.63
CA TYR A 148 -6.40 22.17 13.60
C TYR A 148 -4.89 22.01 13.74
N CYS A 149 -4.29 21.34 12.76
CA CYS A 149 -2.88 21.00 12.75
C CYS A 149 -2.31 20.94 11.33
N ASP A 150 -0.99 20.96 11.22
CA ASP A 150 -0.21 20.73 10.01
C ASP A 150 1.24 20.35 10.38
N HIS A 151 1.83 19.41 9.63
CA HIS A 151 3.09 18.62 9.72
C HIS A 151 3.82 18.30 11.07
N CYS A 152 3.31 18.76 12.21
CA CYS A 152 3.37 18.25 13.60
C CYS A 152 4.57 17.38 14.11
N TYR A 153 4.27 16.20 14.65
CA TYR A 153 5.07 15.18 15.35
C TYR A 153 5.61 15.47 16.76
N ASN A 154 4.67 15.43 17.70
CA ASN A 154 4.74 14.87 19.06
C ASN A 154 4.74 15.89 20.23
N SER A 155 3.72 15.84 21.11
CA SER A 155 2.30 16.24 20.92
C SER A 155 1.41 15.81 22.10
N LYS A 156 0.38 16.60 22.43
CA LYS A 156 -0.90 16.30 23.13
C LYS A 156 -1.57 17.63 23.56
N HIS A 157 -2.90 17.70 23.62
CA HIS A 157 -3.71 18.87 24.02
C HIS A 157 -3.37 20.20 23.31
N LEU A 158 -3.70 20.36 22.00
CA LEU A 158 -3.30 21.54 21.21
C LEU A 158 -4.37 22.09 20.23
N PHE A 159 -4.38 23.41 20.01
CA PHE A 159 -5.26 24.08 19.04
C PHE A 159 -4.51 24.99 18.04
N GLY A 160 -4.64 24.74 16.73
CA GLY A 160 -4.16 25.64 15.65
C GLY A 160 -2.64 25.60 15.41
N CYS A 161 -2.13 24.49 14.85
CA CYS A 161 -0.70 24.14 14.86
C CYS A 161 -0.06 23.96 13.47
N VAL A 162 1.26 24.19 13.36
CA VAL A 162 2.05 23.99 12.13
C VAL A 162 3.51 23.50 12.43
N GLY A 163 3.72 22.22 12.77
CA GLY A 163 5.07 21.60 12.72
C GLY A 163 5.96 21.55 13.98
N ILE A 164 5.41 21.51 15.21
CA ILE A 164 6.21 21.65 16.45
C ILE A 164 6.74 20.32 17.04
N ARG A 165 8.01 20.32 17.47
CA ARG A 165 8.62 19.32 18.38
C ARG A 165 9.09 19.95 19.69
N LYS A 166 8.54 19.48 20.82
CA LYS A 166 8.71 19.97 22.21
C LYS A 166 8.16 21.38 22.51
N GLY A 167 6.88 21.46 22.85
CA GLY A 167 6.23 22.63 23.48
C GLY A 167 4.87 22.24 24.09
N GLU A 168 4.33 23.10 24.97
CA GLU A 168 2.98 23.00 25.54
C GLU A 168 2.33 24.39 25.54
N TYR A 169 1.01 24.49 25.36
CA TYR A 169 0.26 25.77 25.23
C TYR A 169 0.73 26.64 24.06
N CYS A 170 0.67 26.08 22.85
CA CYS A 170 1.11 26.73 21.61
C CYS A 170 -0.06 27.12 20.70
N ILE A 171 0.08 28.24 19.99
CA ILE A 171 -0.81 28.70 18.90
C ILE A 171 0.10 29.21 17.78
N LEU A 172 -0.06 28.72 16.55
CA LEU A 172 0.73 29.13 15.36
C LEU A 172 2.25 29.27 15.64
N ASN A 173 2.85 28.21 16.19
CA ASN A 173 4.28 28.11 16.53
C ASN A 173 4.82 29.09 17.59
N LYS A 174 3.92 29.78 18.32
CA LYS A 174 4.26 30.58 19.50
C LYS A 174 3.73 29.93 20.79
N GLN A 175 4.57 29.88 21.82
CA GLN A 175 4.21 29.40 23.16
C GLN A 175 3.68 30.53 24.06
N TYR A 176 2.78 30.18 24.99
CA TYR A 176 2.07 31.08 25.91
C TYR A 176 2.10 30.58 27.36
N SER A 177 1.72 31.43 28.33
CA SER A 177 1.29 30.94 29.65
C SER A 177 -0.03 30.17 29.52
N LYS A 178 -0.30 29.26 30.45
CA LYS A 178 -1.57 28.52 30.52
C LYS A 178 -2.76 29.47 30.62
N GLU A 179 -2.66 30.47 31.48
CA GLU A 179 -3.70 31.48 31.75
C GLU A 179 -3.87 32.49 30.60
N GLU A 180 -2.89 32.61 29.70
CA GLU A 180 -3.04 33.35 28.45
C GLU A 180 -3.73 32.49 27.39
N PHE A 181 -3.30 31.24 27.23
CA PHE A 181 -3.86 30.26 26.30
C PHE A 181 -5.37 30.06 26.55
N GLU A 182 -5.76 29.76 27.80
CA GLU A 182 -7.16 29.58 28.21
C GLU A 182 -8.05 30.82 27.97
N LYS A 183 -7.45 32.03 27.90
CA LYS A 183 -8.18 33.29 27.58
C LYS A 183 -8.19 33.65 26.09
N LEU A 184 -7.26 33.09 25.30
CA LEU A 184 -7.15 33.37 23.87
C LEU A 184 -8.03 32.44 23.05
N ILE A 185 -8.08 31.15 23.39
CA ILE A 185 -8.82 30.14 22.63
C ILE A 185 -10.29 30.57 22.37
N PRO A 186 -11.12 30.96 23.36
CA PRO A 186 -12.52 31.33 23.09
C PRO A 186 -12.72 32.47 22.08
N LYS A 187 -11.77 33.41 22.00
CA LYS A 187 -11.83 34.55 21.07
C LYS A 187 -11.43 34.18 19.64
N ILE A 188 -10.49 33.23 19.51
CA ILE A 188 -10.11 32.65 18.23
C ILE A 188 -11.29 31.85 17.69
N ILE A 189 -11.93 31.03 18.54
CA ILE A 189 -13.14 30.28 18.20
C ILE A 189 -14.28 31.20 17.78
N GLU A 190 -14.57 32.26 18.54
CA GLU A 190 -15.59 33.26 18.17
C GLU A 190 -15.34 33.88 16.79
N LYS A 191 -14.08 34.20 16.46
CA LYS A 191 -13.72 34.74 15.14
C LYS A 191 -13.84 33.70 14.02
N MET A 192 -13.35 32.47 14.22
CA MET A 192 -13.47 31.39 13.25
C MET A 192 -14.93 30.99 12.99
N ILE A 193 -15.82 31.12 13.99
CA ILE A 193 -17.27 30.95 13.82
C ILE A 193 -17.88 32.10 12.99
N VAL A 194 -17.43 33.34 13.16
CA VAL A 194 -17.86 34.50 12.34
C VAL A 194 -17.37 34.39 10.89
N ASP A 195 -16.20 33.81 10.66
CA ASP A 195 -15.59 33.67 9.33
C ASP A 195 -16.02 32.39 8.58
N GLY A 196 -16.51 31.36 9.29
CA GLY A 196 -16.84 30.05 8.73
C GLY A 196 -15.66 29.08 8.64
N GLU A 197 -14.64 29.27 9.47
CA GLU A 197 -13.39 28.48 9.50
C GLU A 197 -13.36 27.40 10.60
N TRP A 198 -14.31 27.39 11.54
CA TRP A 198 -14.42 26.34 12.55
C TRP A 198 -15.31 25.19 12.02
N GLY A 199 -14.73 24.22 11.31
CA GLY A 199 -15.52 23.09 10.79
C GLY A 199 -14.87 22.14 9.76
N GLU A 200 -13.69 22.45 9.22
CA GLU A 200 -13.26 21.91 7.92
C GLU A 200 -11.84 21.33 7.87
N PHE A 201 -11.61 20.34 7.00
CA PHE A 201 -10.25 19.89 6.66
C PHE A 201 -9.46 20.98 5.91
N LEU A 202 -8.13 20.86 5.84
CA LEU A 202 -7.27 21.81 5.13
C LEU A 202 -7.68 21.94 3.65
N PRO A 203 -7.87 23.18 3.13
CA PRO A 203 -8.36 23.37 1.77
C PRO A 203 -7.32 22.97 0.72
N VAL A 204 -7.77 22.41 -0.42
CA VAL A 204 -6.89 21.91 -1.50
C VAL A 204 -5.92 22.98 -2.07
N ALA A 205 -6.20 24.27 -1.89
CA ALA A 205 -5.29 25.36 -2.22
C ALA A 205 -4.00 25.41 -1.36
N MET A 206 -3.98 24.69 -0.23
CA MET A 206 -2.80 24.47 0.62
C MET A 206 -2.07 23.15 0.29
N SER A 207 -2.56 22.34 -0.66
CA SER A 207 -1.84 21.12 -1.09
C SER A 207 -0.48 21.47 -1.70
N PRO A 208 0.63 20.89 -1.21
CA PRO A 208 1.94 21.05 -1.82
C PRO A 208 2.15 20.16 -3.08
N PHE A 209 1.15 19.36 -3.46
CA PHE A 209 1.23 18.39 -4.57
C PHE A 209 0.09 18.56 -5.58
N ALA A 210 0.39 18.34 -6.87
CA ALA A 210 -0.62 18.19 -7.91
C ALA A 210 -1.29 16.80 -7.85
N TYR A 211 -2.52 16.68 -8.36
CA TYR A 211 -3.32 15.45 -8.22
C TYR A 211 -2.58 14.19 -8.68
N ASN A 212 -1.94 14.28 -9.86
CA ASN A 212 -1.21 13.20 -10.50
C ASN A 212 0.15 12.85 -9.86
N GLU A 213 0.52 13.51 -8.77
CA GLU A 213 1.69 13.20 -7.93
C GLU A 213 1.29 12.46 -6.63
N THR A 214 0.01 12.44 -6.30
CA THR A 214 -0.51 11.83 -5.06
C THR A 214 -0.82 10.35 -5.22
N VAL A 215 -0.88 9.62 -4.09
CA VAL A 215 -1.36 8.23 -4.03
C VAL A 215 -2.80 8.04 -4.55
N ALA A 216 -3.59 9.13 -4.63
CA ALA A 216 -4.92 9.09 -5.24
C ALA A 216 -4.87 8.74 -6.74
N GLN A 217 -3.83 9.13 -7.48
CA GLN A 217 -3.68 8.74 -8.90
C GLN A 217 -3.36 7.24 -9.08
N GLU A 218 -2.78 6.57 -8.08
CA GLU A 218 -2.56 5.11 -8.11
C GLU A 218 -3.85 4.31 -7.84
N ALA A 219 -4.70 4.81 -6.95
CA ALA A 219 -5.95 4.16 -6.58
C ALA A 219 -7.14 4.55 -7.50
N PHE A 220 -7.15 5.79 -7.97
CA PHE A 220 -8.26 6.47 -8.66
C PHE A 220 -7.74 7.32 -9.84
N PRO A 221 -7.11 6.73 -10.86
CA PRO A 221 -6.46 7.49 -11.93
C PRO A 221 -7.41 8.40 -12.71
N LEU A 222 -7.03 9.68 -12.88
CA LEU A 222 -7.73 10.68 -13.70
C LEU A 222 -6.89 11.13 -14.90
N THR A 223 -7.54 11.83 -15.84
CA THR A 223 -6.90 12.65 -16.87
C THR A 223 -6.80 14.13 -16.46
N LYS A 224 -5.88 14.87 -17.11
CA LYS A 224 -5.65 16.31 -16.88
C LYS A 224 -6.94 17.14 -16.92
N GLY A 225 -7.73 17.02 -17.99
CA GLY A 225 -8.97 17.76 -18.18
C GLY A 225 -10.13 17.35 -17.25
N GLU A 226 -9.94 16.38 -16.37
CA GLU A 226 -10.85 16.04 -15.28
C GLU A 226 -10.40 16.65 -13.94
N ALA A 227 -9.09 16.78 -13.71
CA ALA A 227 -8.53 17.48 -12.56
C ALA A 227 -8.70 19.00 -12.69
N GLU A 228 -8.39 19.58 -13.86
CA GLU A 228 -8.52 21.03 -14.12
C GLU A 228 -9.96 21.53 -13.92
N LYS A 229 -10.97 20.75 -14.32
CA LYS A 229 -12.39 21.08 -14.12
C LYS A 229 -12.82 21.09 -12.64
N ARG A 230 -12.02 20.52 -11.75
CA ARG A 230 -12.22 20.55 -10.29
C ARG A 230 -11.41 21.66 -9.61
N GLY A 231 -10.69 22.47 -10.39
CA GLY A 231 -9.73 23.46 -9.86
C GLY A 231 -8.47 22.84 -9.25
N TRP A 232 -8.22 21.56 -9.50
CA TRP A 232 -7.05 20.85 -8.94
C TRP A 232 -5.82 21.06 -9.82
N GLN A 233 -4.65 21.19 -9.18
CA GLN A 233 -3.39 21.29 -9.90
C GLN A 233 -3.08 19.98 -10.63
N TRP A 234 -2.51 20.10 -11.84
CA TRP A 234 -1.96 19.00 -12.62
C TRP A 234 -0.52 19.32 -13.01
N ARG A 235 0.41 18.42 -12.68
CA ARG A 235 1.81 18.55 -13.08
C ARG A 235 2.01 17.85 -14.42
N ASP A 236 2.12 18.64 -15.48
CA ASP A 236 2.61 18.12 -16.77
C ASP A 236 4.01 17.52 -16.61
N ALA A 237 4.31 16.50 -17.41
CA ALA A 237 5.65 15.94 -17.44
C ALA A 237 6.63 16.97 -17.99
N GLU A 238 7.66 17.31 -17.22
CA GLU A 238 8.76 18.17 -17.66
C GLU A 238 9.35 17.64 -18.97
N GLU A 239 9.25 18.41 -20.06
CA GLU A 239 9.94 18.14 -21.33
C GLU A 239 11.46 18.33 -21.15
N LYS A 240 12.07 17.33 -20.51
CA LYS A 240 13.53 17.23 -20.40
C LYS A 240 14.07 16.99 -21.80
N GLN A 241 14.54 18.07 -22.43
CA GLN A 241 15.30 18.06 -23.68
C GLN A 241 16.25 16.86 -23.68
N SER A 242 16.32 16.14 -24.79
CA SER A 242 16.94 14.82 -24.87
C SER A 242 18.46 14.86 -24.71
N GLN A 243 18.92 15.04 -23.46
CA GLN A 243 20.32 14.94 -23.08
C GLN A 243 20.82 13.54 -23.40
N TYR A 244 21.96 13.45 -24.09
CA TYR A 244 22.56 12.18 -24.44
C TYR A 244 23.16 11.52 -23.20
N LEU A 245 22.48 10.49 -22.68
CA LEU A 245 22.84 9.78 -21.43
C LEU A 245 23.93 8.71 -21.61
N GLY A 246 24.73 8.80 -22.68
CA GLY A 246 25.70 7.77 -23.06
C GLY A 246 25.09 6.61 -23.86
N PRO A 247 25.92 5.62 -24.23
CA PRO A 247 25.50 4.44 -24.96
C PRO A 247 24.73 3.46 -24.06
N ASP A 248 23.85 2.68 -24.67
CA ASP A 248 23.00 1.70 -23.98
C ASP A 248 23.83 0.59 -23.32
N TYR A 249 23.62 0.41 -22.01
CA TYR A 249 24.31 -0.64 -21.26
C TYR A 249 23.57 -1.97 -21.36
N ALA A 250 24.19 -2.95 -22.01
CA ALA A 250 23.69 -4.33 -22.06
C ALA A 250 23.80 -4.99 -20.68
N ILE A 251 22.66 -5.07 -19.97
CA ILE A 251 22.55 -5.78 -18.68
C ILE A 251 22.87 -7.27 -18.90
N PRO A 252 23.90 -7.84 -18.26
CA PRO A 252 24.22 -9.26 -18.35
C PRO A 252 23.06 -10.12 -17.85
N ASP A 253 22.82 -11.27 -18.49
CA ASP A 253 21.70 -12.13 -18.12
C ASP A 253 21.84 -12.71 -16.71
N VAL A 254 23.06 -13.13 -16.32
CA VAL A 254 23.36 -13.74 -15.03
C VAL A 254 24.00 -12.72 -14.09
N ILE A 255 23.47 -12.60 -12.86
CA ILE A 255 23.92 -11.64 -11.84
C ILE A 255 25.41 -11.73 -11.46
N THR A 256 26.02 -12.93 -11.52
CA THR A 256 27.46 -13.13 -11.29
C THR A 256 28.33 -12.47 -12.34
N ASN A 257 27.77 -12.23 -13.54
CA ASN A 257 28.46 -11.63 -14.67
C ASN A 257 28.22 -10.10 -14.75
N ALA A 258 27.42 -9.53 -13.83
CA ALA A 258 27.25 -8.10 -13.69
C ALA A 258 28.45 -7.50 -12.92
N PRO A 259 29.33 -6.69 -13.55
CA PRO A 259 30.46 -6.08 -12.86
C PRO A 259 29.99 -4.95 -11.93
N ASP A 260 30.75 -4.66 -10.88
CA ASP A 260 30.42 -3.60 -9.90
C ASP A 260 30.14 -2.25 -10.57
N ALA A 261 30.88 -1.94 -11.63
CA ALA A 261 30.74 -0.73 -12.44
C ALA A 261 29.36 -0.53 -13.10
N ILE A 262 28.42 -1.48 -12.97
CA ILE A 262 27.02 -1.32 -13.41
C ILE A 262 26.29 -0.20 -12.65
N ILE A 263 26.62 0.06 -11.38
CA ILE A 263 26.01 1.15 -10.57
C ILE A 263 26.28 2.54 -11.18
N GLU A 264 27.39 2.68 -11.90
CA GLU A 264 27.76 3.92 -12.57
C GLU A 264 27.02 4.13 -13.90
N LYS A 265 26.42 3.07 -14.47
CA LYS A 265 25.75 3.11 -15.76
C LYS A 265 24.34 3.63 -15.65
N ILE A 266 23.85 4.20 -16.73
CA ILE A 266 22.44 4.54 -16.90
C ILE A 266 21.80 3.37 -17.65
N LEU A 267 20.84 2.71 -17.01
CA LEU A 267 20.06 1.61 -17.56
C LEU A 267 18.79 2.17 -18.21
N ARG A 268 18.30 1.55 -19.29
CA ARG A 268 17.00 1.91 -19.89
C ARG A 268 15.94 0.91 -19.49
N CYS A 269 14.77 1.40 -19.08
CA CYS A 269 13.62 0.54 -18.80
C CYS A 269 13.15 -0.15 -20.08
N ALA A 270 13.02 -1.48 -20.05
CA ALA A 270 12.54 -2.27 -21.17
C ALA A 270 11.07 -1.99 -21.59
N VAL A 271 10.30 -1.31 -20.74
CA VAL A 271 8.88 -0.96 -21.00
C VAL A 271 8.71 0.48 -21.47
N THR A 272 9.41 1.44 -20.86
CA THR A 272 9.20 2.89 -21.10
C THR A 272 10.40 3.61 -21.73
N GLY A 273 11.54 2.94 -21.91
CA GLY A 273 12.81 3.56 -22.32
C GLY A 273 13.43 4.51 -21.29
N LYS A 274 12.72 4.84 -20.20
CA LYS A 274 13.16 5.79 -19.17
C LYS A 274 14.51 5.39 -18.56
N PRO A 275 15.41 6.35 -18.32
CA PRO A 275 16.68 6.09 -17.66
C PRO A 275 16.47 5.79 -16.17
N TYR A 276 17.21 4.83 -15.64
CA TYR A 276 17.33 4.58 -14.20
C TYR A 276 18.74 4.11 -13.85
N LYS A 277 19.03 4.06 -12.55
CA LYS A 277 20.24 3.46 -11.97
C LYS A 277 19.85 2.41 -10.94
N ILE A 278 20.83 1.61 -10.51
CA ILE A 278 20.75 0.80 -9.29
C ILE A 278 21.86 1.22 -8.33
N ILE A 279 21.57 1.21 -7.03
CA ILE A 279 22.54 1.58 -5.99
C ILE A 279 23.37 0.36 -5.52
N PRO A 280 24.54 0.54 -4.87
CA PRO A 280 25.36 -0.58 -4.37
C PRO A 280 24.59 -1.57 -3.49
N GLN A 281 23.65 -1.07 -2.69
CA GLN A 281 22.78 -1.85 -1.80
C GLN A 281 21.83 -2.76 -2.61
N GLU A 282 21.25 -2.25 -3.70
CA GLU A 282 20.44 -3.04 -4.63
C GLU A 282 21.29 -4.11 -5.33
N LEU A 283 22.47 -3.74 -5.88
CA LEU A 283 23.35 -4.71 -6.55
C LEU A 283 23.80 -5.82 -5.59
N LYS A 284 24.12 -5.49 -4.34
CA LYS A 284 24.44 -6.49 -3.31
C LYS A 284 23.23 -7.38 -3.03
N PHE A 285 22.04 -6.81 -2.83
CA PHE A 285 20.81 -7.57 -2.61
C PHE A 285 20.51 -8.54 -3.76
N TYR A 286 20.62 -8.12 -5.02
CA TYR A 286 20.39 -9.01 -6.18
C TYR A 286 21.39 -10.17 -6.19
N ARG A 287 22.68 -9.91 -5.88
CA ARG A 287 23.71 -10.95 -5.76
C ARG A 287 23.45 -11.93 -4.60
N ASP A 288 23.24 -11.42 -3.39
CA ASP A 288 22.98 -12.23 -2.18
C ASP A 288 21.74 -13.13 -2.37
N MET A 289 20.71 -12.62 -3.06
CA MET A 289 19.47 -13.34 -3.31
C MET A 289 19.53 -14.29 -4.51
N GLY A 290 20.55 -14.20 -5.38
CA GLY A 290 20.61 -14.96 -6.63
C GLY A 290 19.53 -14.51 -7.63
N LEU A 291 19.28 -13.21 -7.69
CA LEU A 291 18.29 -12.57 -8.57
C LEU A 291 19.00 -11.80 -9.70
N PRO A 292 18.44 -11.77 -10.92
CA PRO A 292 18.97 -10.95 -12.00
C PRO A 292 18.85 -9.45 -11.69
N VAL A 293 19.71 -8.65 -12.34
CA VAL A 293 19.54 -7.18 -12.37
C VAL A 293 18.18 -6.85 -13.02
N PRO A 294 17.34 -6.00 -12.41
CA PRO A 294 16.05 -5.64 -12.99
C PRO A 294 16.24 -4.90 -14.33
N ARG A 295 15.43 -5.26 -15.33
CA ARG A 295 15.36 -4.56 -16.64
C ARG A 295 14.28 -3.46 -16.70
N MET A 296 13.69 -3.13 -15.54
CA MET A 296 12.63 -2.12 -15.40
C MET A 296 13.02 -1.12 -14.33
N CYS A 297 12.71 0.16 -14.57
CA CYS A 297 12.94 1.23 -13.61
C CYS A 297 12.04 1.05 -12.36
N PRO A 298 12.36 1.69 -11.22
CA PRO A 298 11.64 1.51 -9.96
C PRO A 298 10.12 1.71 -10.07
N GLU A 299 9.68 2.67 -10.88
CA GLU A 299 8.28 3.06 -11.08
C GLU A 299 7.50 1.98 -11.83
N GLU A 300 8.13 1.35 -12.83
CA GLU A 300 7.53 0.26 -13.60
C GLU A 300 7.47 -1.03 -12.78
N ARG A 301 8.51 -1.31 -11.97
CA ARG A 301 8.49 -2.39 -10.96
C ARG A 301 7.40 -2.16 -9.91
N HIS A 302 7.19 -0.92 -9.48
CA HIS A 302 6.11 -0.54 -8.58
C HIS A 302 4.74 -0.76 -9.23
N ARG A 303 4.53 -0.31 -10.49
CA ARG A 303 3.28 -0.51 -11.21
C ARG A 303 2.94 -1.98 -11.41
N GLU A 304 3.89 -2.82 -11.82
CA GLU A 304 3.69 -4.27 -11.91
C GLU A 304 3.31 -4.86 -10.54
N ARG A 305 4.04 -4.50 -9.48
CA ARG A 305 3.75 -4.95 -8.11
C ARG A 305 2.36 -4.55 -7.64
N MET A 306 1.90 -3.34 -7.96
CA MET A 306 0.55 -2.88 -7.62
C MET A 306 -0.52 -3.60 -8.46
N ALA A 307 -0.26 -3.89 -9.73
CA ALA A 307 -1.13 -4.72 -10.58
C ALA A 307 -1.20 -6.21 -10.17
N LEU A 308 -0.36 -6.66 -9.22
CA LEU A 308 -0.49 -7.97 -8.58
C LEU A 308 -1.45 -7.99 -7.37
N ARG A 309 -1.85 -6.82 -6.84
CA ARG A 309 -2.91 -6.72 -5.83
C ARG A 309 -4.26 -6.90 -6.49
N ASN A 310 -5.23 -7.47 -5.78
CA ASN A 310 -6.63 -7.26 -6.14
C ASN A 310 -6.96 -5.77 -5.93
N PRO A 311 -7.64 -5.09 -6.88
CA PRO A 311 -8.01 -3.69 -6.73
C PRO A 311 -9.08 -3.51 -5.64
N ARG A 312 -9.27 -2.28 -5.17
CA ARG A 312 -10.12 -1.93 -4.02
C ARG A 312 -11.62 -1.97 -4.35
N LYS A 313 -12.11 -3.16 -4.73
CA LYS A 313 -13.42 -3.40 -5.32
C LYS A 313 -13.88 -4.85 -5.15
N LEU A 314 -15.17 -5.01 -4.88
CA LEU A 314 -15.88 -6.30 -4.82
C LEU A 314 -16.74 -6.52 -6.08
N TRP A 315 -17.00 -7.78 -6.40
CA TRP A 315 -17.81 -8.29 -7.50
C TRP A 315 -18.61 -9.52 -7.06
N ASN A 316 -19.73 -9.80 -7.73
CA ASN A 316 -20.45 -11.07 -7.61
C ASN A 316 -19.90 -12.11 -8.61
N ARG A 317 -19.75 -13.36 -8.16
CA ARG A 317 -19.46 -14.55 -8.98
C ARG A 317 -20.25 -15.76 -8.46
N GLU A 318 -20.20 -16.87 -9.19
CA GLU A 318 -20.60 -18.19 -8.66
C GLU A 318 -19.38 -18.94 -8.12
N CYS A 319 -19.57 -19.72 -7.05
CA CYS A 319 -18.59 -20.67 -6.55
C CYS A 319 -18.37 -21.79 -7.56
N ALA A 320 -17.18 -21.88 -8.14
CA ALA A 320 -16.83 -22.84 -9.19
C ALA A 320 -16.87 -24.33 -8.78
N LYS A 321 -17.21 -24.65 -7.53
CA LYS A 321 -17.41 -26.03 -7.01
C LYS A 321 -18.89 -26.41 -6.80
N CYS A 322 -19.78 -25.44 -6.56
CA CYS A 322 -21.16 -25.71 -6.14
C CYS A 322 -22.22 -24.73 -6.66
N SER A 323 -21.85 -23.78 -7.54
CA SER A 323 -22.72 -22.71 -8.07
C SER A 323 -23.43 -21.82 -7.04
N LYS A 324 -23.10 -21.91 -5.75
CA LYS A 324 -23.56 -20.92 -4.75
C LYS A 324 -22.97 -19.55 -5.10
N ALA A 325 -23.81 -18.53 -5.17
CA ALA A 325 -23.39 -17.13 -5.32
C ALA A 325 -22.41 -16.71 -4.20
N ILE A 326 -21.46 -15.86 -4.58
CA ILE A 326 -20.37 -15.33 -3.74
C ILE A 326 -20.02 -13.90 -4.14
N GLU A 327 -19.63 -13.09 -3.15
CA GLU A 327 -18.90 -11.84 -3.38
C GLU A 327 -17.40 -12.10 -3.38
N THR A 328 -16.61 -11.29 -4.09
CA THR A 328 -15.17 -11.54 -4.32
C THR A 328 -14.44 -10.34 -4.93
N THR A 329 -13.14 -10.22 -4.67
CA THR A 329 -12.25 -9.20 -5.27
C THR A 329 -11.61 -9.66 -6.60
N TYR A 330 -12.10 -10.79 -7.12
CA TYR A 330 -11.75 -11.35 -8.43
C TYR A 330 -12.92 -11.13 -9.39
N ALA A 331 -12.77 -10.19 -10.33
CA ALA A 331 -13.79 -9.87 -11.33
C ALA A 331 -14.22 -11.08 -12.19
N PRO A 332 -15.46 -11.12 -12.74
CA PRO A 332 -15.97 -12.27 -13.52
C PRO A 332 -15.15 -12.61 -14.77
N GLU A 333 -14.61 -11.61 -15.45
CA GLU A 333 -13.76 -11.75 -16.64
C GLU A 333 -12.35 -12.27 -16.33
N ARG A 334 -11.95 -12.29 -15.05
CA ARG A 334 -10.64 -12.80 -14.63
C ARG A 334 -10.65 -14.33 -14.50
N PRO A 335 -9.63 -15.03 -15.04
CA PRO A 335 -9.65 -16.49 -15.20
C PRO A 335 -9.42 -17.31 -13.93
N GLU A 336 -9.18 -16.71 -12.76
CA GLU A 336 -8.97 -17.48 -11.53
C GLU A 336 -10.20 -18.31 -11.12
N ILE A 337 -9.96 -19.49 -10.56
CA ILE A 337 -10.98 -20.37 -9.97
C ILE A 337 -11.34 -19.83 -8.58
N VAL A 338 -12.62 -19.52 -8.33
CA VAL A 338 -13.07 -18.85 -7.10
C VAL A 338 -14.12 -19.70 -6.38
N TYR A 339 -13.89 -20.03 -5.10
CA TYR A 339 -14.76 -20.86 -4.25
C TYR A 339 -15.31 -20.10 -3.04
N CYS A 340 -16.56 -20.41 -2.65
CA CYS A 340 -17.13 -20.01 -1.37
C CYS A 340 -16.41 -20.67 -0.18
N GLU A 341 -16.52 -20.10 1.03
CA GLU A 341 -15.86 -20.55 2.26
C GLU A 341 -15.84 -22.09 2.43
N SER A 342 -17.01 -22.74 2.47
CA SER A 342 -17.09 -24.20 2.69
C SER A 342 -16.48 -25.02 1.55
N CYS A 343 -16.56 -24.54 0.32
CA CYS A 343 -15.94 -25.19 -0.84
C CYS A 343 -14.42 -25.00 -0.88
N TYR A 344 -13.95 -23.85 -0.40
CA TYR A 344 -12.54 -23.51 -0.24
C TYR A 344 -11.88 -24.37 0.84
N LEU A 345 -12.49 -24.40 2.04
CA LEU A 345 -12.02 -25.23 3.15
C LEU A 345 -11.97 -26.72 2.77
N SER A 346 -13.04 -27.26 2.17
CA SER A 346 -13.09 -28.66 1.66
C SER A 346 -12.27 -28.94 0.40
N SER A 347 -11.33 -28.07 0.05
CA SER A 347 -10.31 -28.28 -0.99
C SER A 347 -8.90 -27.85 -0.54
N VAL A 348 -8.74 -27.58 0.76
CA VAL A 348 -7.50 -27.14 1.43
C VAL A 348 -7.25 -27.96 2.71
N TYR A 349 -8.30 -28.58 3.25
CA TYR A 349 -8.33 -29.58 4.31
C TYR A 349 -9.04 -30.84 3.80
#